data_AF-A0A820QL64-F1
#
_entry.id   AF-A0A820QL64-F1
#
_cell.length_a   1.000
_cell.length_b   1.000
_cell.length_c   1.000
_cell.angle_alpha   90.00
_cell.angle_beta   90.00
_cell.angle_gamma   90.00
#
_symmetry.space_group_name_H-M   'P 1'
#
loop_
_entity.id
_entity.type
_entity.pdbx_description
1 polymer ?
#
loop_
_entity_poly.entity_id
_entity_poly.type
_entity_poly.pdbx_seq_one_letter_code
_entity_poly.pdbx_strand_id
1 'polypeptide(L)'
;MLLDVSPRFQWDHGNGYCGEVSLQCIGLYYGAWISQGLIRDLNKGEFLLQRMSSNDKRDPLRTISLLRFKYDEWDWKNSDSAQYRDFCCWMKISLLRKHPIMFGIFFPNNDCDDYDHIVPAIGIRYRYPNAYDPDDILIYYDLYS
;
A
#
# COMPACT_ATOMS: atom_id res chain seq x y z
N MET A 1 2.10 16.30 7.70
CA MET A 1 1.15 15.49 8.47
C MET A 1 1.74 14.09 8.64
N LEU A 2 1.55 13.46 9.79
CA LEU A 2 1.94 12.08 10.08
C LEU A 2 0.78 11.40 10.81
N LEU A 3 0.41 10.20 10.37
CA LEU A 3 -0.62 9.37 11.00
C LEU A 3 0.01 8.48 12.07
N ASP A 4 -0.77 8.16 13.10
CA ASP A 4 -0.35 7.27 14.20
C ASP A 4 -0.42 5.79 13.80
N VAL A 5 0.30 5.44 12.73
CA VAL A 5 0.45 4.07 12.25
C VAL A 5 1.67 3.49 12.94
N SER A 6 1.53 2.38 13.64
CA SER A 6 2.69 1.75 14.28
C SER A 6 3.53 0.97 13.26
N PRO A 7 4.87 1.10 13.25
CA PRO A 7 5.74 0.33 12.36
C PRO A 7 5.74 -1.15 12.72
N ARG A 8 5.93 -2.01 11.71
CA ARG A 8 6.06 -3.46 11.86
C ARG A 8 7.10 -3.97 10.86
N PHE A 9 7.72 -5.09 11.23
CA PHE A 9 8.67 -5.80 10.37
C PHE A 9 7.96 -6.90 9.62
N GLN A 10 8.23 -7.01 8.33
CA GLN A 10 7.80 -8.18 7.57
C GLN A 10 8.54 -9.42 8.07
N TRP A 11 7.91 -10.59 7.94
CA TRP A 11 8.62 -11.84 8.18
C TRP A 11 9.58 -12.17 7.03
N ASP A 12 10.78 -12.61 7.37
CA ASP A 12 11.88 -12.88 6.42
C ASP A 12 11.84 -14.31 5.83
N HIS A 13 10.67 -14.72 5.31
CA HIS A 13 10.50 -16.02 4.66
C HIS A 13 9.23 -16.05 3.77
N GLY A 14 9.08 -17.10 2.97
CA GLY A 14 7.85 -17.34 2.21
C GLY A 14 7.58 -16.33 1.09
N ASN A 15 8.64 -15.92 0.38
CA ASN A 15 8.63 -14.94 -0.73
C ASN A 15 8.25 -13.51 -0.31
N GLY A 16 8.59 -13.08 0.91
CA GLY A 16 8.29 -11.75 1.43
C GLY A 16 6.91 -11.66 2.07
N TYR A 17 6.64 -10.61 2.83
CA TYR A 17 5.35 -10.33 3.51
C TYR A 17 4.94 -8.86 3.40
N CYS A 18 5.51 -8.14 2.43
CA CYS A 18 5.41 -6.68 2.32
C CYS A 18 3.97 -6.17 2.24
N GLY A 19 3.11 -6.82 1.44
CA GLY A 19 1.69 -6.49 1.36
C GLY A 19 0.93 -6.81 2.64
N GLU A 20 1.21 -7.96 3.26
CA GLU A 20 0.54 -8.37 4.51
C GLU A 20 0.92 -7.48 5.68
N VAL A 21 2.20 -7.14 5.84
CA VAL A 21 2.63 -6.25 6.91
C VAL A 21 2.15 -4.82 6.66
N SER A 22 2.10 -4.37 5.40
CA SER A 22 1.49 -3.08 5.05
C SER A 22 0.03 -3.04 5.50
N LEU A 23 -0.76 -4.07 5.17
CA LEU A 23 -2.16 -4.15 5.58
C LEU A 23 -2.31 -4.33 7.10
N GLN A 24 -1.38 -5.04 7.76
CA GLN A 24 -1.34 -5.12 9.22
C GLN A 24 -1.11 -3.75 9.87
N CYS A 25 -0.11 -2.98 9.40
CA CYS A 25 0.18 -1.63 9.90
C CYS A 25 -1.05 -0.74 9.81
N ILE A 26 -1.69 -0.71 8.63
CA ILE A 26 -2.89 0.10 8.38
C ILE A 26 -4.09 -0.43 9.18
N GLY A 27 -4.25 -1.75 9.30
CA GLY A 27 -5.31 -2.35 10.10
C GLY A 27 -5.23 -1.92 11.57
N LEU A 28 -4.02 -1.93 12.14
CA LEU A 28 -3.78 -1.50 13.52
C LEU A 28 -4.13 -0.02 13.75
N TYR A 29 -3.88 0.84 12.77
CA TYR A 29 -4.30 2.25 12.81
C TYR A 29 -5.81 2.41 12.98
N TYR A 30 -6.60 1.49 12.43
CA TYR A 30 -8.06 1.44 12.62
C TYR A 30 -8.51 0.56 13.80
N GLY A 31 -7.58 0.08 14.62
CA GLY A 31 -7.87 -0.79 15.78
C GLY A 31 -8.08 -2.27 15.44
N ALA A 32 -7.81 -2.70 14.20
CA ALA A 32 -7.88 -4.10 13.80
C ALA A 32 -6.56 -4.83 14.12
N TRP A 33 -6.62 -5.75 15.07
CA TRP A 33 -5.48 -6.59 15.47
C TRP A 33 -5.43 -7.85 14.62
N ILE A 34 -4.68 -7.79 13.51
CA ILE A 34 -4.54 -8.88 12.53
C ILE A 34 -3.06 -9.27 12.37
N SER A 35 -2.79 -10.55 12.11
CA SER A 35 -1.43 -11.04 11.85
C SER A 35 -1.14 -11.09 10.35
N GLN A 36 0.14 -10.98 9.98
CA GLN A 36 0.58 -11.14 8.59
C GLN A 36 0.18 -12.52 8.03
N GLY A 37 0.28 -13.57 8.85
CA GLY A 37 -0.15 -14.93 8.50
C GLY A 37 -1.65 -15.03 8.19
N LEU A 38 -2.53 -14.42 9.01
CA LEU A 38 -3.97 -14.43 8.74
C LEU A 38 -4.30 -13.77 7.39
N ILE A 39 -3.64 -12.65 7.08
CA ILE A 39 -3.85 -11.94 5.82
C ILE A 39 -3.43 -12.85 4.65
N ARG A 40 -2.27 -13.50 4.76
CA ARG A 40 -1.77 -14.46 3.76
C ARG A 40 -2.70 -15.65 3.55
N ASP A 41 -3.20 -16.23 4.64
CA ASP A 41 -4.10 -17.38 4.58
C ASP A 41 -5.40 -17.02 3.87
N LEU A 42 -5.97 -15.85 4.18
CA LEU A 42 -7.17 -15.35 3.51
C LEU A 42 -6.93 -15.06 2.03
N ASN A 43 -5.75 -14.52 1.71
CA ASN A 43 -5.35 -14.24 0.34
C ASN A 43 -4.89 -15.47 -0.43
N LYS A 44 -4.74 -16.62 0.23
CA LYS A 44 -4.26 -17.89 -0.34
C LYS A 44 -2.85 -17.78 -0.94
N GLY A 45 -2.00 -16.99 -0.29
CA GLY A 45 -0.63 -16.69 -0.70
C GLY A 45 -0.29 -15.22 -0.53
N GLU A 46 0.86 -14.84 -1.07
CA GLU A 46 1.41 -13.48 -1.00
C GLU A 46 0.39 -12.40 -1.41
N PHE A 47 0.26 -11.37 -0.57
CA PHE A 47 -0.58 -10.21 -0.83
C PHE A 47 0.11 -9.24 -1.79
N LEU A 48 -0.33 -9.27 -3.05
CA LEU A 48 0.11 -8.34 -4.10
C LEU A 48 -0.96 -7.26 -4.33
N LEU A 49 -0.58 -6.09 -4.85
CA LEU A 49 -1.53 -5.00 -5.15
C LEU A 49 -2.45 -5.30 -6.33
N GLN A 50 -2.06 -6.25 -7.18
CA GLN A 50 -2.83 -6.65 -8.34
C GLN A 50 -2.83 -8.16 -8.51
N ARG A 51 -3.85 -8.67 -9.18
CA ARG A 51 -3.90 -10.09 -9.55
C ARG A 51 -2.97 -10.32 -10.74
N MET A 52 -2.02 -11.24 -10.59
CA MET A 52 -0.95 -11.43 -11.60
C MET A 52 -1.42 -12.22 -12.84
N SER A 53 -2.49 -13.01 -12.74
CA SER A 53 -3.05 -13.74 -13.89
C SER A 53 -4.50 -14.15 -13.69
N SER A 54 -5.16 -14.60 -14.76
CA SER A 54 -6.55 -15.08 -14.71
C SER A 54 -6.74 -16.32 -13.81
N ASN A 55 -5.71 -17.15 -13.69
CA ASN A 55 -5.68 -18.39 -12.92
C ASN A 55 -5.18 -18.20 -11.49
N ASP A 56 -4.72 -16.99 -11.16
CA ASP A 56 -4.28 -16.66 -9.81
C ASP A 56 -5.49 -16.69 -8.85
N LYS A 57 -5.38 -17.53 -7.82
CA LYS A 57 -6.41 -17.68 -6.79
C LYS A 57 -6.33 -16.59 -5.72
N ARG A 58 -5.25 -15.81 -5.72
CA ARG A 58 -5.05 -14.63 -4.87
C ARG A 58 -5.93 -13.50 -5.35
N ASP A 59 -6.53 -12.81 -4.40
CA ASP A 59 -7.47 -11.72 -4.67
C ASP A 59 -7.37 -10.70 -3.52
N PRO A 60 -6.51 -9.67 -3.68
CA PRO A 60 -6.24 -8.73 -2.60
C PRO A 60 -7.48 -7.95 -2.18
N LEU A 61 -8.35 -7.58 -3.14
CA LEU A 61 -9.58 -6.84 -2.86
C LEU A 61 -10.60 -7.69 -2.10
N ARG A 62 -10.72 -8.97 -2.46
CA ARG A 62 -11.53 -9.92 -1.69
C ARG A 62 -10.97 -10.12 -0.29
N THR A 63 -9.65 -10.18 -0.13
CA THR A 63 -9.00 -10.31 1.19
C THR A 63 -9.32 -9.10 2.07
N ILE A 64 -9.14 -7.88 1.56
CA ILE A 64 -9.52 -6.63 2.25
C ILE A 64 -11.00 -6.65 2.66
N SER A 65 -11.87 -7.11 1.76
CA SER A 65 -13.32 -7.24 2.02
C SER A 65 -13.65 -8.28 3.09
N LEU A 66 -12.97 -9.43 3.11
CA LEU A 66 -13.13 -10.48 4.13
C LEU A 66 -12.69 -9.99 5.51
N LEU A 67 -11.66 -9.15 5.55
CA LEU A 67 -11.20 -8.45 6.75
C LEU A 67 -12.10 -7.27 7.17
N ARG A 68 -13.17 -7.01 6.42
CA ARG A 68 -14.19 -5.97 6.68
C ARG A 68 -13.68 -4.53 6.59
N PHE A 69 -12.56 -4.31 5.91
CA PHE A 69 -12.12 -2.95 5.61
C PHE A 69 -12.97 -2.33 4.50
N LYS A 70 -13.20 -1.02 4.62
CA LYS A 70 -13.60 -0.17 3.50
C LYS A 70 -12.33 0.38 2.87
N TYR A 71 -12.30 0.48 1.55
CA TYR A 71 -11.12 0.90 0.82
C TYR A 71 -11.52 1.74 -0.40
N ASP A 72 -10.60 2.60 -0.82
CA ASP A 72 -10.64 3.31 -2.09
C ASP A 72 -9.44 2.84 -2.92
N GLU A 73 -9.65 2.63 -4.22
CA GLU A 73 -8.59 2.26 -5.16
C GLU A 73 -8.21 3.45 -6.04
N TRP A 74 -6.95 3.51 -6.45
CA TRP A 74 -6.53 4.42 -7.51
C TRP A 74 -7.14 3.96 -8.84
N ASP A 75 -7.93 4.83 -9.47
CA ASP A 75 -8.57 4.55 -10.76
C ASP A 75 -7.62 4.83 -11.93
N TRP A 76 -6.68 3.91 -12.10
CA TRP A 76 -5.71 3.96 -13.20
C TRP A 76 -6.35 3.78 -14.59
N LYS A 77 -7.56 3.21 -14.68
CA LYS A 77 -8.21 2.91 -15.96
C LYS A 77 -8.84 4.13 -16.61
N ASN A 78 -9.31 5.08 -15.80
CA ASN A 78 -9.97 6.30 -16.26
C ASN A 78 -9.09 7.55 -16.15
N SER A 79 -7.78 7.38 -15.96
CA SER A 79 -6.81 8.49 -15.88
C SER A 79 -6.05 8.68 -17.18
N ASP A 80 -5.81 9.93 -17.59
CA ASP A 80 -5.07 10.30 -18.81
C ASP A 80 -3.63 9.75 -18.81
N SER A 81 -2.99 9.70 -19.99
CA SER A 81 -1.60 9.25 -20.11
C SER A 81 -0.62 10.23 -19.42
N ALA A 82 0.34 9.68 -18.67
CA ALA A 82 1.16 10.33 -17.62
C ALA A 82 0.46 10.55 -16.26
N GLN A 83 0.13 9.45 -15.59
CA GLN A 83 -0.69 9.41 -14.37
C GLN A 83 0.02 9.85 -13.08
N TYR A 84 1.34 10.02 -13.06
CA TYR A 84 2.09 10.17 -11.81
C TYR A 84 1.67 11.41 -10.99
N ARG A 85 1.35 12.53 -11.64
CA ARG A 85 0.94 13.77 -10.95
C ARG A 85 -0.39 13.57 -10.23
N ASP A 86 -1.36 12.99 -10.93
CA ASP A 86 -2.68 12.75 -10.39
C ASP A 86 -2.66 11.68 -9.32
N PHE A 87 -1.85 10.63 -9.50
CA PHE A 87 -1.60 9.62 -8.48
C PHE A 87 -0.99 10.22 -7.20
N CYS A 88 0.07 11.02 -7.31
CA CYS A 88 0.68 11.69 -6.15
C CYS A 88 -0.30 12.65 -5.47
N CYS A 89 -1.13 13.37 -6.25
CA CYS A 89 -2.17 14.24 -5.72
C CYS A 89 -3.25 13.43 -4.98
N TRP A 90 -3.70 12.31 -5.53
CA TRP A 90 -4.62 11.37 -4.89
C TRP A 90 -4.05 10.84 -3.58
N MET A 91 -2.78 10.43 -3.57
CA MET A 91 -2.12 9.96 -2.35
C MET A 91 -2.10 11.05 -1.27
N LYS A 92 -1.72 12.27 -1.65
CA LYS A 92 -1.73 13.43 -0.75
C LYS A 92 -3.12 13.63 -0.15
N ILE A 93 -4.16 13.72 -0.98
CA ILE A 93 -5.52 13.98 -0.53
C ILE A 93 -6.02 12.86 0.41
N SER A 94 -5.73 11.60 0.11
CA SER A 94 -6.07 10.45 0.95
C SER A 94 -5.39 10.53 2.32
N LEU A 95 -4.09 10.85 2.36
CA LEU A 95 -3.37 11.04 3.63
C LEU A 95 -3.93 12.22 4.44
N LEU A 96 -4.26 13.33 3.79
CA LEU A 96 -4.88 14.50 4.45
C LEU A 96 -6.26 14.19 5.04
N ARG A 97 -6.98 13.22 4.46
CA ARG A 97 -8.24 12.67 5.01
C ARG A 97 -8.02 11.63 6.10
N LYS A 98 -6.77 11.40 6.51
CA LYS A 98 -6.37 10.40 7.51
C LYS A 98 -6.60 8.96 7.05
N HIS A 99 -6.42 8.71 5.76
CA HIS A 99 -6.42 7.36 5.19
C HIS A 99 -4.98 6.98 4.80
N PRO A 100 -4.33 6.06 5.55
CA PRO A 100 -3.08 5.46 5.12
C PRO A 100 -3.24 4.74 3.78
N ILE A 101 -2.15 4.60 3.03
CA ILE A 101 -2.18 4.05 1.66
C ILE A 101 -1.19 2.91 1.53
N MET A 102 -1.60 1.82 0.89
CA MET A 102 -0.66 0.81 0.39
C MET A 102 -0.29 1.15 -1.05
N PHE A 103 1.00 1.16 -1.37
CA PHE A 103 1.47 1.41 -2.72
C PHE A 103 2.74 0.62 -3.04
N GLY A 104 2.99 0.42 -4.34
CA GLY A 104 4.17 -0.27 -4.82
C GLY A 104 5.32 0.70 -5.06
N ILE A 105 6.54 0.26 -4.78
CA ILE A 105 7.77 0.96 -5.13
C ILE A 105 8.69 0.07 -5.96
N PHE A 106 9.51 0.70 -6.79
CA PHE A 106 10.60 0.06 -7.51
C PHE A 106 11.91 0.33 -6.77
N PHE A 107 12.67 -0.72 -6.53
CA PHE A 107 14.06 -0.62 -6.11
C PHE A 107 14.95 -0.55 -7.35
N PRO A 108 15.87 0.43 -7.41
CA PRO A 108 16.83 0.47 -8.50
C PRO A 108 17.67 -0.82 -8.50
N ASN A 109 17.82 -1.44 -9.67
CA ASN A 109 18.59 -2.67 -9.95
C ASN A 109 17.94 -4.00 -9.54
N ASN A 110 16.61 -4.10 -9.52
CA ASN A 110 15.95 -5.41 -9.57
C ASN A 110 15.61 -5.78 -11.03
N ASP A 111 15.71 -7.07 -11.37
CA ASP A 111 15.42 -7.62 -12.70
C ASP A 111 13.91 -7.88 -12.92
N CYS A 112 13.03 -7.27 -12.11
CA CYS A 112 11.59 -7.40 -12.23
C CYS A 112 11.00 -6.27 -13.06
N ASP A 113 10.19 -6.63 -14.07
CA ASP A 113 9.41 -5.67 -14.87
C ASP A 113 8.20 -5.07 -14.11
N ASP A 114 7.92 -5.58 -12.90
CA ASP A 114 6.85 -5.15 -11.99
C ASP A 114 7.42 -4.42 -10.75
N TYR A 115 6.55 -3.89 -9.87
CA TYR A 115 6.99 -3.27 -8.61
C TYR A 115 7.65 -4.29 -7.67
N ASP A 116 8.68 -3.86 -6.93
CA ASP A 116 9.54 -4.74 -6.16
C ASP A 116 9.09 -4.91 -4.71
N HIS A 117 8.34 -3.95 -4.19
CA HIS A 117 7.99 -3.91 -2.78
C HIS A 117 6.70 -3.12 -2.54
N ILE A 118 5.92 -3.56 -1.55
CA ILE A 118 4.66 -2.91 -1.15
C ILE A 118 4.88 -2.29 0.23
N VAL A 119 4.60 -1.00 0.35
CA VAL A 119 4.85 -0.24 1.59
C VAL A 119 3.62 0.58 2.00
N PRO A 120 3.42 0.82 3.31
CA PRO A 120 2.39 1.72 3.80
C PRO A 120 2.91 3.16 3.82
N ALA A 121 2.28 4.05 3.06
CA ALA A 121 2.42 5.49 3.25
C ALA A 121 1.59 5.94 4.47
N ILE A 122 2.24 6.66 5.37
CA ILE A 122 1.70 7.05 6.68
C ILE A 122 1.68 8.56 6.89
N GLY A 123 2.25 9.33 5.96
CA GLY A 123 2.37 10.76 6.12
C GLY A 123 2.91 11.44 4.88
N ILE A 124 2.82 12.76 4.90
CA ILE A 124 3.31 13.61 3.82
C ILE A 124 3.70 14.98 4.37
N ARG A 125 4.84 15.50 3.91
CA ARG A 125 5.21 16.91 4.02
C ARG A 125 4.87 17.57 2.69
N TYR A 126 4.08 18.64 2.73
CA TYR A 126 3.53 19.28 1.53
C TYR A 126 3.46 20.79 1.72
N ARG A 127 3.39 21.53 0.61
CA ARG A 127 3.10 22.98 0.59
C ARG A 127 1.66 23.25 0.16
N TYR A 128 1.24 22.66 -0.97
CA TYR A 128 -0.10 22.84 -1.53
C TYR A 128 -0.94 21.56 -1.36
N PRO A 129 -2.10 21.61 -0.70
CA PRO A 129 -2.86 20.41 -0.33
C PRO A 129 -3.56 19.70 -1.50
N ASN A 130 -3.93 20.43 -2.56
CA ASN A 130 -4.80 19.94 -3.63
C ASN A 130 -4.15 19.99 -5.03
N ALA A 131 -2.82 19.96 -5.08
CA ALA A 131 -2.07 19.97 -6.32
C ALA A 131 -0.82 19.11 -6.18
N TYR A 132 -0.35 18.52 -7.27
CA TYR A 132 0.97 17.92 -7.34
C TYR A 132 2.04 19.00 -7.05
N ASP A 133 2.99 18.68 -6.19
CA ASP A 133 4.16 19.51 -5.92
C ASP A 133 5.40 18.60 -5.90
N PRO A 134 6.41 18.84 -6.76
CA PRO A 134 7.62 18.02 -6.76
C PRO A 134 8.43 18.11 -5.45
N ASP A 135 8.18 19.11 -4.61
CA ASP A 135 8.81 19.26 -3.28
C ASP A 135 8.09 18.46 -2.17
N ASP A 136 6.98 17.76 -2.50
CA ASP A 136 6.31 16.90 -1.54
C ASP A 136 7.22 15.75 -1.09
N ILE A 137 7.21 15.46 0.21
CA ILE A 137 7.92 14.30 0.77
C ILE A 137 6.90 13.34 1.36
N LEU A 138 6.76 12.18 0.72
CA LEU A 138 6.01 11.05 1.25
C LEU A 138 6.79 10.40 2.40
N ILE A 139 6.09 10.06 3.47
CA ILE A 139 6.64 9.33 4.62
C ILE A 139 5.99 7.94 4.62
N TYR A 140 6.80 6.90 4.62
CA TYR A 140 6.37 5.50 4.59
C TYR A 140 7.32 4.63 5.45
N TYR A 141 6.87 3.42 5.79
CA TYR A 141 7.72 2.41 6.41
C TYR A 141 8.31 1.48 5.36
N ASP A 142 9.61 1.20 5.43
CA ASP A 142 10.28 0.27 4.52
C ASP A 142 9.99 -1.21 4.86
N LEU A 143 9.47 -1.47 6.07
CA LEU A 143 9.11 -2.78 6.62
C LEU A 143 10.30 -3.71 6.92
N TYR A 144 11.52 -3.17 6.87
CA TYR A 144 12.77 -3.86 7.17
C TYR A 144 13.50 -3.25 8.37
N SER A 145 13.30 -1.96 8.69
CA SER A 145 14.00 -1.24 9.77
C SER A 145 13.10 -0.34 10.62
#